data_AF-A0A7S1YGU4-F1
#
_entry.id   AF-A0A7S1YGU4-F1
#
_cell.length_a   1.000
_cell.length_b   1.000
_cell.length_c   1.000
_cell.angle_alpha   90.00
_cell.angle_beta   90.00
_cell.angle_gamma   90.00
#
_symmetry.space_group_name_H-M   'P 1'
#
loop_
_entity.id
_entity.type
_entity.pdbx_description
1 polymer ?
#
loop_
_entity_poly.entity_id
_entity_poly.type
_entity_poly.pdbx_seq_one_letter_code
_entity_poly.pdbx_strand_id
1 'polypeptide(L)'
;GGFLIPKFTSQGGTMTEDLALQNIQARIRMVFSYLLAQLLPWVRRSQQSSNSASAPNSFGFLLVLGSANVDEGLRGYLTKYDCSSADLNPIGGISKVDLKRMLLWASTKYPEYCAILQE
;
A
#
# COMPACT_ATOMS: atom_id res chain seq x y z
N GLY A 1 22.70 33.52 -3.25
CA GLY A 1 22.16 32.38 -4.02
C GLY A 1 20.93 31.87 -3.31
N GLY A 2 19.76 31.89 -3.95
CA GLY A 2 18.52 31.42 -3.34
C GLY A 2 18.50 29.90 -3.23
N PHE A 3 17.99 29.38 -2.12
CA PHE A 3 17.79 27.94 -1.92
C PHE A 3 16.65 27.46 -2.83
N LEU A 4 16.89 26.42 -3.63
CA LEU A 4 15.87 25.82 -4.49
C LEU A 4 15.03 24.84 -3.66
N ILE A 5 13.73 25.12 -3.53
CA ILE A 5 12.76 24.25 -2.86
C ILE A 5 11.86 23.65 -3.95
N PRO A 6 11.85 22.32 -4.15
CA PRO A 6 10.97 21.69 -5.12
C PRO A 6 9.50 21.88 -4.72
N LYS A 7 8.63 22.12 -5.70
CA LYS A 7 7.19 22.33 -5.49
C LYS A 7 6.36 21.38 -6.33
N PHE A 8 5.14 21.10 -5.86
CA PHE A 8 4.15 20.42 -6.69
C PHE A 8 3.73 21.32 -7.86
N THR A 9 3.25 20.73 -8.95
CA THR A 9 2.70 21.49 -10.09
C THR A 9 1.52 22.35 -9.66
N SER A 10 0.69 21.87 -8.74
CA SER A 10 -0.41 22.64 -8.13
C SER A 10 0.08 23.89 -7.37
N GLN A 11 1.36 23.96 -7.03
CA GLN A 11 2.02 25.05 -6.33
C GLN A 11 2.99 25.84 -7.24
N GLY A 12 2.90 25.65 -8.56
CA GLY A 12 3.73 26.32 -9.55
C GLY A 12 5.12 25.69 -9.76
N GLY A 13 5.34 24.46 -9.30
CA GLY A 13 6.57 23.69 -9.57
C GLY A 13 6.59 23.07 -10.96
N THR A 14 7.78 22.65 -11.40
CA THR A 14 7.95 21.95 -12.68
C THR A 14 7.45 20.50 -12.61
N MET A 15 7.20 19.88 -13.78
CA MET A 15 6.86 18.44 -13.87
C MET A 15 7.91 17.55 -13.18
N THR A 16 9.18 17.91 -13.28
CA THR A 16 10.29 17.17 -12.67
C THR A 16 10.24 17.23 -11.15
N GLU A 17 9.99 18.42 -10.57
CA GLU A 17 9.84 18.59 -9.13
C GLU A 17 8.63 17.83 -8.60
N ASP A 18 7.50 17.93 -9.29
CA ASP A 18 6.26 17.27 -8.93
C ASP A 18 6.43 15.75 -8.90
N LEU A 19 6.99 15.18 -9.96
CA LEU A 19 7.30 13.75 -10.04
C LEU A 19 8.29 13.32 -8.95
N ALA A 20 9.30 14.14 -8.64
CA ALA A 20 10.24 13.85 -7.57
C ALA A 20 9.54 13.80 -6.20
N LEU A 21 8.67 14.75 -5.91
CA LEU A 21 7.89 14.79 -4.66
C LEU A 21 6.91 13.61 -4.56
N GLN A 22 6.20 13.28 -5.64
CA GLN A 22 5.31 12.11 -5.69
C GLN A 22 6.09 10.80 -5.44
N ASN A 23 7.26 10.65 -6.06
CA ASN A 23 8.12 9.48 -5.87
C ASN A 23 8.59 9.35 -4.41
N ILE A 24 8.95 10.47 -3.76
CA ILE A 24 9.32 10.48 -2.34
C ILE A 24 8.14 10.04 -1.49
N GLN A 25 6.95 10.61 -1.71
CA GLN A 25 5.74 10.21 -0.99
C GLN A 25 5.43 8.72 -1.16
N ALA A 26 5.59 8.18 -2.37
CA ALA A 26 5.38 6.76 -2.65
C ALA A 26 6.36 5.86 -1.89
N ARG A 27 7.65 6.22 -1.83
CA ARG A 27 8.67 5.45 -1.08
C ARG A 27 8.49 5.54 0.43
N ILE A 28 8.10 6.70 0.96
CA ILE A 28 7.85 6.85 2.41
C ILE A 28 6.71 5.93 2.86
N ARG A 29 5.65 5.79 2.06
CA ARG A 29 4.55 4.85 2.36
C ARG A 29 5.04 3.42 2.49
N MET A 30 5.93 2.98 1.59
CA MET A 30 6.53 1.64 1.68
C MET A 30 7.34 1.46 2.98
N VAL A 31 8.22 2.41 3.32
CA VAL A 31 9.00 2.37 4.57
C VAL A 31 8.07 2.28 5.77
N PHE A 32 6.98 3.05 5.78
CA PHE A 32 6.00 3.02 6.86
C PHE A 32 5.25 1.69 6.94
N SER A 33 4.87 1.08 5.81
CA SER A 33 4.25 -0.24 5.78
C SER A 33 5.14 -1.32 6.40
N TYR A 34 6.44 -1.33 6.07
CA TYR A 34 7.40 -2.28 6.65
C TYR A 34 7.67 -2.02 8.13
N LEU A 35 7.74 -0.75 8.54
CA LEU A 35 7.84 -0.38 9.96
C LEU A 35 6.66 -0.95 10.75
N LEU A 36 5.43 -0.76 10.26
CA LEU A 36 4.23 -1.30 10.89
C LEU A 36 4.22 -2.84 10.88
N ALA A 37 4.63 -3.46 9.77
CA ALA A 37 4.67 -4.90 9.66
C ALA A 37 5.58 -5.56 10.71
N GLN A 38 6.69 -4.88 11.06
CA GLN A 38 7.65 -5.34 12.07
C GLN A 38 7.21 -5.00 13.49
N LEU A 39 6.62 -3.82 13.72
CA LEU A 39 6.39 -3.32 15.09
C LEU A 39 4.96 -3.49 15.60
N LEU A 40 3.94 -3.63 14.74
CA LEU A 40 2.57 -3.84 15.20
C LEU A 40 2.40 -5.11 16.05
N PRO A 41 3.00 -6.27 15.71
CA PRO A 41 2.97 -7.44 16.59
C PRO A 41 3.57 -7.16 17.96
N TRP A 42 4.67 -6.40 18.01
CA TRP A 42 5.33 -6.01 19.25
C TRP A 42 4.43 -5.11 20.13
N VAL A 43 3.83 -4.06 19.55
CA VAL A 43 2.92 -3.14 20.28
C VAL A 43 1.70 -3.89 20.82
N ARG A 44 1.06 -4.73 19.99
CA ARG A 44 -0.16 -5.47 20.38
C ARG A 44 0.08 -6.41 21.54
N ARG A 45 1.27 -7.00 21.63
CA ARG A 45 1.68 -7.83 22.77
C ARG A 45 1.87 -7.01 24.04
N SER A 46 2.49 -5.83 23.94
CA SER A 46 2.70 -4.97 25.12
C SER A 46 1.41 -4.53 25.79
N GLN A 47 0.28 -4.54 25.07
CA GLN A 47 -1.04 -4.16 25.60
C GLN A 47 -1.88 -5.33 26.10
N GLN A 48 -1.49 -6.58 25.81
CA GLN A 48 -2.19 -7.77 26.28
C GLN A 48 -1.71 -8.12 27.70
N SER A 49 -2.56 -7.81 28.69
CA SER A 49 -2.41 -8.31 30.07
C SER A 49 -2.42 -9.84 30.08
N SER A 50 -1.59 -10.42 30.94
CA SER A 50 -1.09 -11.80 31.01
C SER A 50 -2.09 -12.97 31.08
N ASN A 51 -3.37 -12.80 30.73
CA ASN A 51 -4.43 -13.78 31.04
C ASN A 51 -5.15 -14.41 29.82
N SER A 52 -4.71 -14.17 28.58
CA SER A 52 -5.30 -14.84 27.40
C SER A 52 -4.37 -15.93 26.84
N ALA A 53 -4.60 -17.17 27.28
CA ALA A 53 -3.81 -18.35 26.95
C ALA A 53 -4.06 -18.93 25.54
N SER A 54 -4.63 -18.17 24.60
CA SER A 54 -5.02 -18.67 23.28
C SER A 54 -4.45 -17.91 22.09
N ALA A 55 -3.67 -16.84 22.31
CA ALA A 55 -2.91 -16.23 21.22
C ALA A 55 -1.67 -17.09 20.95
N PRO A 56 -1.51 -17.69 19.74
CA PRO A 56 -0.31 -18.43 19.40
C PRO A 56 0.91 -17.53 19.63
N ASN A 57 1.97 -18.13 20.17
CA ASN A 57 3.25 -17.51 20.53
C ASN A 57 3.90 -16.85 19.30
N SER A 58 3.39 -15.69 18.88
CA SER A 58 3.69 -15.08 17.58
C SER A 58 4.85 -14.10 17.75
N PHE A 59 6.03 -14.64 18.04
CA PHE A 59 7.27 -13.97 17.67
C PHE A 59 7.34 -13.94 16.15
N GLY A 60 6.70 -12.95 15.53
CA GLY A 60 6.55 -12.90 14.07
C GLY A 60 6.46 -11.48 13.55
N PHE A 61 6.63 -11.36 12.24
CA PHE A 61 6.40 -10.15 11.47
C PHE A 61 5.15 -10.35 10.61
N LEU A 62 4.50 -9.24 10.24
CA LEU A 62 3.42 -9.29 9.25
C LEU A 62 4.01 -9.30 7.84
N LEU A 63 3.36 -10.01 6.93
CA LEU A 63 3.69 -9.91 5.50
C LEU A 63 3.10 -8.61 4.95
N VAL A 64 3.91 -7.85 4.22
CA VAL A 64 3.45 -6.68 3.47
C VAL A 64 2.82 -7.17 2.17
N LEU A 65 1.57 -6.79 1.93
CA LEU A 65 0.85 -7.11 0.70
C LEU A 65 0.87 -5.92 -0.25
N GLY A 66 1.30 -6.17 -1.49
CA GLY A 66 1.22 -5.24 -2.60
C GLY A 66 -0.12 -5.32 -3.32
N SER A 67 -0.43 -4.28 -4.09
CA SER A 67 -1.68 -4.16 -4.85
C SER A 67 -1.48 -3.69 -6.29
N ALA A 68 -0.25 -3.75 -6.80
CA ALA A 68 0.01 -3.42 -8.20
C ALA A 68 -0.62 -4.50 -9.11
N ASN A 69 -1.35 -4.09 -10.15
CA ASN A 69 -1.95 -5.04 -11.09
C ASN A 69 -1.00 -5.36 -12.27
N VAL A 70 -1.34 -6.38 -13.06
CA VAL A 70 -0.47 -6.85 -14.16
C VAL A 70 -0.24 -5.77 -15.21
N ASP A 71 -1.23 -4.93 -15.49
CA ASP A 71 -1.13 -3.85 -16.49
C ASP A 71 -0.15 -2.76 -16.03
N GLU A 72 -0.14 -2.44 -14.74
CA GLU A 72 0.81 -1.52 -14.12
C GLU A 72 2.23 -2.07 -14.15
N GLY A 73 2.39 -3.35 -13.81
CA GLY A 73 3.67 -4.07 -13.88
C GLY A 73 4.25 -4.09 -15.28
N LEU A 74 3.43 -4.42 -16.30
CA LEU A 74 3.86 -4.50 -17.70
C LEU A 74 4.25 -3.14 -18.28
N ARG A 75 3.54 -2.07 -17.89
CA ARG A 75 3.85 -0.70 -18.35
C ARG A 75 4.99 -0.05 -17.57
N GLY A 76 5.42 -0.64 -16.46
CA GLY A 76 6.30 0.03 -15.51
C GLY A 76 5.67 1.28 -14.89
N TYR A 77 4.34 1.33 -14.81
CA TYR A 77 3.61 2.46 -14.25
C TYR A 77 3.55 2.36 -12.72
N LEU A 78 4.73 2.50 -12.09
CA LEU A 78 4.94 2.40 -10.66
C LEU A 78 6.19 3.18 -10.25
N THR A 79 6.29 3.59 -8.99
CA THR A 79 7.53 4.15 -8.47
C THR A 79 8.42 3.02 -8.01
N LYS A 80 9.67 2.97 -8.50
CA LYS A 80 10.62 1.95 -8.02
C LYS A 80 10.79 2.05 -6.50
N TYR A 81 10.60 0.91 -5.81
CA TYR A 81 10.63 0.76 -4.35
C TYR A 81 9.51 1.52 -3.62
N ASP A 82 8.34 1.66 -4.22
CA ASP A 82 7.12 2.04 -3.50
C ASP A 82 6.33 0.80 -3.02
N CYS A 83 5.06 0.98 -2.64
CA CYS A 83 4.18 -0.10 -2.18
C CYS A 83 3.91 -1.20 -3.24
N SER A 84 4.36 -1.05 -4.49
CA SER A 84 4.41 -2.14 -5.47
C SER A 84 5.47 -3.19 -5.14
N SER A 85 6.50 -2.82 -4.36
CA SER A 85 7.58 -3.68 -3.89
C SER A 85 7.26 -4.19 -2.48
N ALA A 86 6.39 -5.19 -2.42
CA ALA A 86 5.93 -5.84 -1.19
C ALA A 86 6.41 -7.29 -1.12
N ASP A 87 6.18 -7.98 0.02
CA ASP A 87 6.60 -9.38 0.18
C ASP A 87 5.81 -10.32 -0.75
N LEU A 88 4.51 -10.07 -0.86
CA LEU A 88 3.60 -10.80 -1.76
C LEU A 88 2.64 -9.83 -2.43
N ASN A 89 2.21 -10.17 -3.66
CA ASN A 89 1.18 -9.42 -4.37
C ASN A 89 0.13 -10.38 -4.95
N PRO A 90 -1.03 -10.54 -4.28
CA PRO A 90 -2.06 -11.49 -4.71
C PRO A 90 -2.77 -11.09 -6.01
N ILE A 91 -2.71 -9.81 -6.40
CA ILE A 91 -3.37 -9.30 -7.61
C ILE A 91 -2.39 -8.96 -8.74
N GLY A 92 -1.09 -9.24 -8.56
CA GLY A 92 -0.04 -8.91 -9.52
C GLY A 92 -0.17 -9.59 -10.88
N GLY A 93 -0.88 -10.71 -10.96
CA GLY A 93 -1.18 -11.42 -12.21
C GLY A 93 -2.54 -11.11 -12.82
N ILE A 94 -3.32 -10.20 -12.23
CA ILE A 94 -4.71 -9.93 -12.63
C ILE A 94 -4.78 -8.62 -13.41
N SER A 95 -5.52 -8.63 -14.52
CA SER A 95 -5.78 -7.43 -15.32
C SER A 95 -6.67 -6.42 -14.59
N LYS A 96 -6.51 -5.14 -14.90
CA LYS A 96 -7.35 -4.06 -14.36
C LYS A 96 -8.83 -4.27 -14.71
N VAL A 97 -9.11 -4.87 -15.86
CA VAL A 97 -10.48 -5.20 -16.27
C VAL A 97 -11.06 -6.30 -15.38
N ASP A 98 -10.28 -7.35 -15.10
CA ASP A 98 -10.73 -8.45 -14.25
C ASP A 98 -10.86 -8.03 -12.79
N LEU A 99 -9.99 -7.15 -12.29
CA LEU A 99 -10.13 -6.56 -10.96
C LEU A 99 -11.44 -5.78 -10.83
N LYS A 100 -11.82 -4.98 -11.84
CA LYS A 100 -13.12 -4.29 -11.83
C LYS A 100 -14.30 -5.26 -11.79
N ARG A 101 -14.25 -6.34 -12.57
CA ARG A 101 -15.29 -7.38 -12.55
C ARG A 101 -15.36 -8.07 -11.18
N MET A 102 -14.22 -8.34 -10.56
CA MET A 102 -14.12 -8.90 -9.22
C MET A 102 -14.75 -7.98 -8.18
N LEU A 103 -14.50 -6.66 -8.25
CA LEU A 103 -15.09 -5.67 -7.35
C LEU A 103 -16.62 -5.59 -7.51
N LEU A 104 -17.12 -5.56 -8.75
CA LEU A 104 -18.56 -5.59 -9.03
C LEU A 104 -19.21 -6.87 -8.48
N TRP A 105 -18.62 -8.03 -8.71
CA TRP A 105 -19.08 -9.28 -8.12
C TRP A 105 -19.05 -9.23 -6.58
N ALA A 106 -17.97 -8.73 -5.99
CA ALA A 106 -17.85 -8.60 -4.53
C ALA A 106 -18.91 -7.66 -3.95
N SER A 107 -19.27 -6.58 -4.66
CA SER A 107 -20.34 -5.66 -4.21
C SER A 107 -21.70 -6.34 -4.10
N THR A 108 -21.98 -7.30 -4.99
CA THR A 108 -23.24 -8.07 -4.95
C THR A 108 -23.21 -9.15 -3.88
N LYS A 109 -22.03 -9.74 -3.63
CA LYS A 109 -21.85 -10.82 -2.66
C LYS A 109 -21.73 -10.32 -1.22
N TYR A 110 -21.16 -9.13 -1.02
CA TYR A 110 -20.95 -8.49 0.28
C TYR A 110 -21.58 -7.09 0.28
N PRO A 111 -22.92 -7.00 0.41
CA PRO A 111 -23.65 -5.74 0.30
C PRO A 111 -23.22 -4.68 1.32
N GLU A 112 -22.72 -5.09 2.49
CA GLU A 112 -22.20 -4.20 3.53
C GLU A 112 -20.99 -3.35 3.09
N TYR A 113 -20.27 -3.78 2.05
CA TYR A 113 -19.13 -3.06 1.48
C TYR A 113 -19.43 -2.41 0.13
N CYS A 114 -20.69 -2.45 -0.33
CA CYS A 114 -21.12 -2.00 -1.65
C CYS A 114 -20.63 -0.57 -1.99
N ALA A 115 -20.70 0.35 -1.03
CA ALA A 115 -20.29 1.75 -1.20
C ALA A 115 -18.81 1.92 -1.59
N ILE A 116 -17.94 0.98 -1.20
CA ILE A 116 -16.50 1.02 -1.48
C ILE A 116 -16.17 0.22 -2.75
N LEU A 117 -16.98 -0.78 -3.08
CA LEU A 117 -16.71 -1.74 -4.16
C LEU A 117 -17.29 -1.33 -5.52
N GLN A 118 -18.14 -0.30 -5.58
CA GLN A 118 -18.79 0.18 -6.81
C GLN A 118 -18.19 1.46 -7.40
N GLU A 119 -17.14 2.03 -6.80
CA GLU A 119 -16.33 3.11 -7.40
C GLU A 119 -15.43 2.58 -8.54
#